data_AF-A0A941TGM2-F1
#
_entry.id   AF-A0A941TGM2-F1
#
_cell.length_a   1.000
_cell.length_b   1.000
_cell.length_c   1.000
_cell.angle_alpha   90.00
_cell.angle_beta   90.00
_cell.angle_gamma   90.00
#
_symmetry.space_group_name_H-M   'P 1'
#
loop_
_entity.id
_entity.type
_entity.pdbx_description
1 polymer ?
#
loop_
_entity_poly.entity_id
_entity_poly.type
_entity_poly.pdbx_seq_one_letter_code
_entity_poly.pdbx_strand_id
1 'polypeptide(L)'
;MARVVIVSNRVPIPKSRGTSAGGLTVALRDLLTPGTMWFGWSGRLAAEPSPQPAIVEARGVTYATVDLKAETYRGFYVGFANGALWPLLHFRLGLMQYRREDYDDYLSVNRTFAESLGSVVQPDDLIWAHDYHLIPLARMLRQQGFRGPLGFFLHVPFVPPSMLEALPVGRELVADLCAYDTAAFQTEEHARDFRDCAHRMLGATVRGEWVHLNGRSMRAFADPIGIDAEAFHQEAERAANDSVVKRLADSLAGRALAIGVDRMDYSKGLPQRFEAYGRLFERYPEHRRHVHFLQICPRSREEVDEYRKLRIELDRLTGRINGRLSEFDWTPLRYSTRAAPRSTLAGLYRIGRIGLVTPLRDGMNLVAKEFVAAQSDEDPGVLVLSQFAGAAQELTEALIINPFDPDAIADAMHYALIMPASERKERHQALKEKVFRTTAQVYCTRFMDALLSVQEQLAQRAAA
;
A
#
# COMPACT_ATOMS: atom_id res chain seq x y z
N MET A 1 -0.24 -20.82 -22.51
CA MET A 1 -0.41 -19.40 -22.10
C MET A 1 0.96 -18.85 -21.84
N ALA A 2 1.19 -17.58 -22.17
CA ALA A 2 2.42 -16.88 -21.81
C ALA A 2 2.63 -16.93 -20.28
N ARG A 3 3.89 -17.08 -19.84
CA ARG A 3 4.22 -17.10 -18.43
C ARG A 3 4.12 -15.68 -17.85
N VAL A 4 3.52 -15.57 -16.67
CA VAL A 4 3.47 -14.32 -15.90
C VAL A 4 4.74 -14.18 -15.06
N VAL A 5 5.37 -13.02 -15.14
CA VAL A 5 6.59 -12.67 -14.41
C VAL A 5 6.32 -11.45 -13.53
N ILE A 6 6.08 -11.70 -12.25
CA ILE A 6 5.87 -10.67 -11.23
C ILE A 6 7.23 -10.10 -10.83
N VAL A 7 7.40 -8.79 -10.88
CA VAL A 7 8.64 -8.11 -10.47
C VAL A 7 8.34 -7.12 -9.36
N SER A 8 8.98 -7.28 -8.21
CA SER A 8 8.82 -6.35 -7.08
C SER A 8 10.13 -6.11 -6.36
N ASN A 9 10.22 -5.02 -5.59
CA ASN A 9 11.44 -4.70 -4.85
C ASN A 9 11.93 -5.86 -3.97
N ARG A 10 11.04 -6.60 -3.30
CA ARG A 10 11.39 -7.76 -2.45
C ARG A 10 10.57 -8.98 -2.81
N VAL A 11 11.19 -10.17 -2.79
CA VAL A 11 10.52 -11.45 -3.07
C VAL A 11 10.16 -12.18 -1.78
N PRO A 12 8.90 -12.62 -1.60
CA PRO A 12 8.47 -13.40 -0.44
C PRO A 12 8.78 -14.88 -0.65
N ILE A 13 10.06 -15.28 -0.57
CA ILE A 13 10.44 -16.69 -0.71
C ILE A 13 9.72 -17.52 0.37
N PRO A 14 9.00 -18.60 0.00
CA PRO A 14 8.38 -19.50 0.97
C PRO A 14 9.45 -20.17 1.85
N LYS A 15 9.75 -19.60 3.03
CA LYS A 15 10.57 -20.27 4.06
C LYS A 15 9.67 -21.11 4.97
N SER A 16 10.15 -22.29 5.36
CA SER A 16 9.61 -23.03 6.50
C SER A 16 9.78 -22.17 7.76
N ARG A 17 8.66 -21.69 8.32
CA ARG A 17 8.55 -20.83 9.51
C ARG A 17 9.04 -19.38 9.32
N GLY A 18 8.20 -18.55 8.70
CA GLY A 18 8.30 -17.10 8.80
C GLY A 18 7.20 -16.41 8.01
N THR A 19 6.19 -15.89 8.70
CA THR A 19 5.12 -15.09 8.08
C THR A 19 5.71 -13.78 7.54
N SER A 20 5.99 -13.73 6.24
CA SER A 20 6.16 -12.47 5.51
C SER A 20 5.09 -12.36 4.42
N ALA A 21 3.82 -12.43 4.81
CA ALA A 21 2.74 -11.99 3.94
C ALA A 21 2.71 -10.45 3.99
N GLY A 22 3.54 -9.81 3.17
CA GLY A 22 3.36 -8.38 2.86
C GLY A 22 2.05 -8.19 2.09
N GLY A 23 1.49 -6.98 2.10
CA GLY A 23 0.22 -6.69 1.42
C GLY A 23 0.21 -7.09 -0.06
N LEU A 24 1.34 -6.94 -0.76
CA LEU A 24 1.51 -7.37 -2.15
C LEU A 24 1.38 -8.89 -2.33
N THR A 25 1.99 -9.68 -1.44
CA THR A 25 1.93 -11.14 -1.48
C THR A 25 0.51 -11.66 -1.30
N VAL A 26 -0.26 -11.01 -0.44
CA VAL A 26 -1.67 -11.37 -0.24
C VAL A 26 -2.49 -11.01 -1.48
N ALA A 27 -2.27 -9.82 -2.06
CA ALA A 27 -3.03 -9.35 -3.21
C ALA A 27 -2.74 -10.13 -4.50
N LEU A 28 -1.52 -10.61 -4.70
CA LEU A 28 -1.12 -11.35 -5.90
C LEU A 28 -1.20 -12.87 -5.75
N ARG A 29 -1.73 -13.37 -4.63
CA ARG A 29 -1.73 -14.80 -4.30
C ARG A 29 -2.34 -15.66 -5.42
N ASP A 30 -3.40 -15.18 -6.05
CA ASP A 30 -4.14 -15.93 -7.08
C ASP A 30 -3.38 -16.00 -8.42
N LEU A 31 -2.35 -15.17 -8.61
CA LEU A 31 -1.41 -15.26 -9.75
C LEU A 31 -0.27 -16.25 -9.52
N LEU A 32 -0.07 -16.71 -8.27
CA LEU A 32 1.00 -17.65 -7.91
C LEU A 32 0.61 -19.09 -8.26
N THR A 33 0.31 -19.32 -9.52
CA THR A 33 -0.01 -20.63 -10.09
C THR A 33 1.23 -21.32 -10.68
N PRO A 34 1.20 -22.65 -10.88
CA PRO A 34 2.28 -23.35 -11.58
C PRO A 34 2.65 -22.69 -12.91
N GLY A 35 3.94 -22.40 -13.10
CA GLY A 35 4.48 -21.71 -14.27
C GLY A 35 4.74 -20.22 -14.07
N THR A 36 4.20 -19.57 -13.03
CA THR A 36 4.48 -18.16 -12.71
C THR A 36 5.90 -17.99 -12.16
N MET A 37 6.54 -16.86 -12.48
CA MET A 37 7.80 -16.43 -11.88
C MET A 37 7.60 -15.19 -11.00
N TRP A 38 8.27 -15.13 -9.84
CA TRP A 38 8.43 -13.93 -9.03
C TRP A 38 9.91 -13.55 -8.94
N PHE A 39 10.25 -12.39 -9.52
CA PHE A 39 11.60 -11.82 -9.52
C PHE A 39 11.76 -10.61 -8.58
N GLY A 40 12.94 -10.44 -7.97
CA GLY A 40 13.29 -9.24 -7.18
C GLY A 40 14.41 -9.44 -6.17
N TRP A 41 14.55 -8.53 -5.20
CA TRP A 41 15.58 -8.63 -4.15
C TRP A 41 15.29 -9.78 -3.17
N SER A 42 16.35 -10.52 -2.82
CA SER A 42 16.33 -11.57 -1.80
C SER A 42 16.15 -11.03 -0.36
N GLY A 43 16.45 -9.74 -0.14
CA GLY A 43 16.58 -9.15 1.19
C GLY A 43 18.00 -9.22 1.77
N ARG A 44 18.99 -9.72 1.01
CA ARG A 44 20.40 -9.79 1.44
C ARG A 44 21.29 -8.80 0.68
N LEU A 45 22.31 -8.34 1.39
CA LEU A 45 23.38 -7.54 0.80
C LEU A 45 24.61 -8.43 0.58
N ALA A 46 25.34 -8.18 -0.51
CA ALA A 46 26.59 -8.84 -0.84
C ALA A 46 27.58 -7.80 -1.39
N ALA A 47 28.88 -7.98 -1.13
CA ALA A 47 29.91 -7.10 -1.71
C ALA A 47 29.98 -7.27 -3.24
N GLU A 48 29.96 -8.51 -3.70
CA GLU A 48 29.93 -8.88 -5.12
C GLU A 48 28.74 -9.81 -5.38
N PRO A 49 27.53 -9.27 -5.61
CA PRO A 49 26.37 -10.10 -5.92
C PRO A 49 26.55 -10.79 -7.27
N SER A 50 26.08 -12.03 -7.36
CA SER A 50 26.02 -12.77 -8.62
C SER A 50 25.16 -12.03 -9.64
N PRO A 51 25.60 -11.91 -10.91
CA PRO A 51 24.78 -11.33 -11.97
C PRO A 51 23.61 -12.26 -12.36
N GLN A 52 23.73 -13.56 -12.09
CA GLN A 52 22.65 -14.53 -12.30
C GLN A 52 21.76 -14.62 -11.06
N PRO A 53 20.43 -14.62 -11.22
CA PRO A 53 19.51 -14.75 -10.11
C PRO A 53 19.58 -16.15 -9.50
N ALA A 54 19.47 -16.24 -8.18
CA ALA A 54 19.26 -17.50 -7.48
C ALA A 54 17.82 -17.96 -7.68
N ILE A 55 17.64 -19.20 -8.14
CA ILE A 55 16.34 -19.79 -8.43
C ILE A 55 15.92 -20.75 -7.32
N VAL A 56 14.70 -20.58 -6.82
CA VAL A 56 14.03 -21.50 -5.89
C VAL A 56 12.67 -21.85 -6.46
N GLU A 57 12.32 -23.12 -6.53
CA GLU A 57 10.98 -23.56 -6.92
C GLU A 57 10.15 -23.97 -5.71
N ALA A 58 8.91 -23.50 -5.64
CA ALA A 58 7.97 -23.94 -4.63
C ALA A 58 6.55 -23.93 -5.19
N ARG A 59 5.86 -25.08 -5.06
CA ARG A 59 4.47 -25.29 -5.54
C ARG A 59 4.29 -24.94 -7.04
N GLY A 60 5.30 -25.22 -7.87
CA GLY A 60 5.28 -24.92 -9.30
C GLY A 60 5.55 -23.44 -9.64
N VAL A 61 5.81 -22.58 -8.66
CA VAL A 61 6.19 -21.17 -8.86
C VAL A 61 7.71 -21.04 -8.77
N THR A 62 8.30 -20.30 -9.71
CA THR A 62 9.73 -19.98 -9.74
C THR A 62 10.00 -18.67 -9.01
N TYR A 63 10.80 -18.69 -7.96
CA TYR A 63 11.26 -17.50 -7.25
C TYR A 63 12.70 -17.20 -7.67
N ALA A 64 12.90 -16.10 -8.41
CA ALA A 64 14.19 -15.68 -8.91
C ALA A 64 14.67 -14.46 -8.11
N THR A 65 15.76 -14.60 -7.36
CA THR A 65 16.20 -13.53 -6.45
C THR A 65 17.62 -13.07 -6.71
N VAL A 66 17.82 -11.76 -6.58
CA VAL A 66 19.13 -11.13 -6.63
C VAL A 66 19.50 -10.56 -5.27
N ASP A 67 20.78 -10.61 -4.92
CA ASP A 67 21.32 -9.88 -3.77
C ASP A 67 21.73 -8.47 -4.24
N LEU A 68 21.67 -7.47 -3.36
CA LEU A 68 22.07 -6.09 -3.70
C LEU A 68 23.48 -5.80 -3.21
N LYS A 69 24.19 -4.91 -3.92
CA LYS A 69 25.46 -4.35 -3.45
C LYS A 69 25.24 -3.53 -2.19
N ALA A 70 26.08 -3.72 -1.19
CA ALA A 70 25.98 -2.97 0.07
C ALA A 70 26.18 -1.47 -0.15
N GLU A 71 27.03 -1.11 -1.11
CA GLU A 71 27.41 0.25 -1.45
C GLU A 71 26.24 1.02 -2.06
N THR A 72 25.45 0.39 -2.95
CA THR A 72 24.34 1.06 -3.65
C THR A 72 23.00 0.93 -2.94
N TYR A 73 22.88 -0.02 -1.99
CA TYR A 73 21.63 -0.24 -1.25
C TYR A 73 21.14 1.03 -0.56
N ARG A 74 22.05 1.77 0.09
CA ARG A 74 21.66 2.97 0.84
C ARG A 74 21.15 4.06 -0.11
N GLY A 75 21.86 4.35 -1.20
CA GLY A 75 21.42 5.35 -2.18
C GLY A 75 20.11 4.97 -2.88
N PHE A 76 19.96 3.71 -3.30
CA PHE A 76 18.73 3.21 -3.91
C PHE A 76 17.53 3.23 -2.95
N TYR A 77 17.64 2.52 -1.82
CA TYR A 77 16.48 2.24 -0.97
C TYR A 77 16.23 3.32 0.08
N VAL A 78 17.26 3.75 0.82
CA VAL A 78 17.12 4.76 1.88
C VAL A 78 17.06 6.17 1.27
N GLY A 79 17.93 6.45 0.30
CA GLY A 79 18.06 7.73 -0.41
C GLY A 79 16.92 7.99 -1.37
N PHE A 80 17.05 7.58 -2.64
CA PHE A 80 16.11 8.00 -3.68
C PHE A 80 14.70 7.41 -3.48
N ALA A 81 14.56 6.11 -3.23
CA ALA A 81 13.23 5.49 -3.13
C ALA A 81 12.45 6.00 -1.90
N ASN A 82 13.04 5.98 -0.70
CA ASN A 82 12.32 6.34 0.54
C ASN A 82 12.60 7.77 1.06
N GLY A 83 13.67 8.41 0.61
CA GLY A 83 14.02 9.79 0.94
C GLY A 83 13.58 10.81 -0.11
N ALA A 84 13.42 10.44 -1.38
CA ALA A 84 12.89 11.34 -2.42
C ALA A 84 11.48 10.94 -2.90
N LEU A 85 11.33 9.75 -3.50
CA LEU A 85 10.07 9.32 -4.13
C LEU A 85 8.93 9.16 -3.13
N TRP A 86 9.14 8.44 -2.02
CA TRP A 86 8.08 8.22 -1.03
C TRP A 86 7.50 9.53 -0.47
N PRO A 87 8.30 10.49 0.06
CA PRO A 87 7.75 11.77 0.52
C PRO A 87 7.03 12.53 -0.58
N LEU A 88 7.63 12.62 -1.78
CA LEU A 88 7.02 13.32 -2.91
C LEU A 88 5.64 12.74 -3.25
N LEU A 89 5.59 11.43 -3.50
CA LEU A 89 4.37 10.71 -3.89
C LEU A 89 3.29 10.75 -2.78
N HIS A 90 3.66 11.00 -1.52
CA HIS A 90 2.72 11.18 -0.41
C HIS A 90 2.46 12.64 -0.06
N PHE A 91 2.75 13.59 -0.96
CA PHE A 91 2.44 15.02 -0.81
C PHE A 91 3.19 15.65 0.38
N ARG A 92 4.36 15.09 0.73
CA ARG A 92 5.24 15.54 1.81
C ARG A 92 6.51 16.17 1.26
N LEU A 93 6.35 17.16 0.36
CA LEU A 93 7.47 17.81 -0.31
C LEU A 93 8.53 18.35 0.67
N GLY A 94 8.12 18.88 1.83
CA GLY A 94 9.04 19.35 2.88
C GLY A 94 9.90 18.25 3.54
N LEU A 95 9.62 16.97 3.29
CA LEU A 95 10.43 15.83 3.74
C LEU A 95 11.27 15.22 2.60
N MET A 96 11.14 15.71 1.37
CA MET A 96 11.86 15.19 0.21
C MET A 96 13.35 15.58 0.30
N GLN A 97 14.22 14.58 0.20
CA GLN A 97 15.66 14.73 0.16
C GLN A 97 16.17 14.17 -1.18
N TYR A 98 16.61 15.06 -2.07
CA TYR A 98 17.20 14.65 -3.34
C TYR A 98 18.71 14.78 -3.30
N ARG A 99 19.40 13.72 -3.69
CA ARG A 99 20.83 13.71 -4.01
C ARG A 99 21.03 13.01 -5.34
N ARG A 100 21.92 13.57 -6.17
CA ARG A 100 22.23 12.97 -7.49
C ARG A 100 22.85 11.57 -7.34
N GLU A 101 23.76 11.41 -6.37
CA GLU A 101 24.38 10.11 -6.04
C GLU A 101 23.34 9.02 -5.71
N ASP A 102 22.30 9.35 -4.93
CA ASP A 102 21.23 8.42 -4.60
C ASP A 102 20.41 8.02 -5.84
N TYR A 103 20.20 8.96 -6.78
CA TYR A 103 19.53 8.68 -8.05
C TYR A 103 20.39 7.81 -8.98
N ASP A 104 21.69 8.04 -9.01
CA ASP A 104 22.63 7.21 -9.78
C ASP A 104 22.65 5.78 -9.24
N ASP A 105 22.65 5.60 -7.92
CA ASP A 105 22.48 4.29 -7.27
C ASP A 105 21.13 3.66 -7.58
N TYR A 106 20.06 4.46 -7.64
CA TYR A 106 18.73 3.98 -8.01
C TYR A 106 18.67 3.42 -9.43
N LEU A 107 19.31 4.11 -10.38
CA LEU A 107 19.46 3.63 -11.75
C LEU A 107 20.39 2.42 -11.83
N SER A 108 21.46 2.39 -11.03
CA SER A 108 22.41 1.27 -10.96
C SER A 108 21.71 -0.02 -10.53
N VAL A 109 20.93 0.03 -9.45
CA VAL A 109 20.17 -1.14 -8.96
C VAL A 109 19.11 -1.58 -9.98
N ASN A 110 18.38 -0.66 -10.59
CA ASN A 110 17.42 -1.01 -11.65
C ASN A 110 18.08 -1.66 -12.86
N ARG A 111 19.32 -1.25 -13.19
CA ARG A 111 20.10 -1.87 -14.28
C ARG A 111 20.48 -3.30 -13.93
N THR A 112 20.95 -3.55 -12.71
CA THR A 112 21.20 -4.92 -12.23
C THR A 112 19.93 -5.77 -12.28
N PHE A 113 18.78 -5.22 -11.87
CA PHE A 113 17.50 -5.94 -11.96
C PHE A 113 17.14 -6.27 -13.41
N ALA A 114 17.28 -5.31 -14.33
CA ALA A 114 17.00 -5.54 -15.74
C ALA A 114 17.93 -6.60 -16.35
N GLU A 115 19.24 -6.53 -16.09
CA GLU A 115 20.23 -7.50 -16.57
C GLU A 115 19.96 -8.92 -16.05
N SER A 116 19.73 -9.07 -14.74
CA SER A 116 19.45 -10.38 -14.13
C SER A 116 18.08 -10.94 -14.52
N LEU A 117 17.07 -10.09 -14.71
CA LEU A 117 15.77 -10.53 -15.22
C LEU A 117 15.87 -10.93 -16.69
N GLY A 118 16.58 -10.13 -17.48
CA GLY A 118 16.85 -10.35 -18.91
C GLY A 118 17.49 -11.71 -19.21
N SER A 119 18.27 -12.27 -18.27
CA SER A 119 18.89 -13.59 -18.45
C SER A 119 17.95 -14.78 -18.25
N VAL A 120 16.74 -14.57 -17.69
CA VAL A 120 15.79 -15.64 -17.35
C VAL A 120 14.40 -15.49 -17.97
N VAL A 121 14.09 -14.34 -18.58
CA VAL A 121 12.82 -14.12 -19.28
C VAL A 121 12.80 -14.70 -20.69
N GLN A 122 11.63 -15.14 -21.11
CA GLN A 122 11.34 -15.62 -22.47
C GLN A 122 10.69 -14.49 -23.30
N PRO A 123 10.82 -14.50 -24.64
CA PRO A 123 10.29 -13.43 -25.49
C PRO A 123 8.80 -13.14 -25.34
N ASP A 124 8.01 -14.14 -24.96
CA ASP A 124 6.56 -14.09 -24.80
C ASP A 124 6.09 -13.87 -23.35
N ASP A 125 7.01 -13.74 -22.38
CA ASP A 125 6.66 -13.49 -20.98
C ASP A 125 5.86 -12.19 -20.79
N LEU A 126 4.87 -12.25 -19.89
CA LEU A 126 4.11 -11.09 -19.42
C LEU A 126 4.77 -10.56 -18.15
N ILE A 127 5.53 -9.48 -18.26
CA ILE A 127 6.23 -8.89 -17.11
C ILE A 127 5.34 -7.85 -16.45
N TRP A 128 5.08 -8.03 -15.16
CA TRP A 128 4.31 -7.10 -14.33
C TRP A 128 5.16 -6.56 -13.19
N ALA A 129 5.63 -5.32 -13.34
CA ALA A 129 6.43 -4.61 -12.35
C ALA A 129 5.56 -3.87 -11.33
N HIS A 130 5.96 -3.94 -10.06
CA HIS A 130 5.23 -3.33 -8.97
C HIS A 130 6.05 -2.28 -8.23
N ASP A 131 5.45 -1.10 -8.15
CA ASP A 131 5.77 0.00 -7.26
C ASP A 131 6.97 0.90 -7.65
N TYR A 132 7.06 2.05 -6.98
CA TYR A 132 7.96 3.16 -7.28
C TYR A 132 9.47 2.82 -7.29
N HIS A 133 9.86 1.65 -6.77
CA HIS A 133 11.24 1.17 -6.80
C HIS A 133 11.71 0.80 -8.22
N LEU A 134 10.77 0.51 -9.12
CA LEU A 134 11.03 -0.14 -10.41
C LEU A 134 10.62 0.71 -11.62
N ILE A 135 10.49 2.03 -11.45
CA ILE A 135 10.08 2.93 -12.53
C ILE A 135 10.96 2.77 -13.79
N PRO A 136 12.31 2.71 -13.71
CA PRO A 136 13.17 2.58 -14.89
C PRO A 136 13.19 1.22 -15.58
N LEU A 137 12.66 0.16 -14.94
CA LEU A 137 12.89 -1.22 -15.34
C LEU A 137 12.49 -1.47 -16.81
N ALA A 138 11.33 -0.98 -17.24
CA ALA A 138 10.88 -1.17 -18.61
C ALA A 138 11.85 -0.57 -19.64
N ARG A 139 12.29 0.68 -19.45
CA ARG A 139 13.24 1.31 -20.36
C ARG A 139 14.51 0.46 -20.50
N MET A 140 15.02 -0.04 -19.38
CA MET A 140 16.25 -0.84 -19.36
C MET A 140 16.08 -2.20 -20.06
N LEU A 141 14.96 -2.90 -19.84
CA LEU A 141 14.62 -4.12 -20.57
C LEU A 141 14.46 -3.86 -22.07
N ARG A 142 13.83 -2.74 -22.47
CA ARG A 142 13.72 -2.35 -23.89
C ARG A 142 15.07 -2.10 -24.54
N GLN A 143 16.01 -1.49 -23.81
CA GLN A 143 17.40 -1.26 -24.27
C GLN A 143 18.17 -2.58 -24.45
N GLN A 144 17.88 -3.59 -23.63
CA GLN A 144 18.43 -4.94 -23.75
C GLN A 144 17.75 -5.81 -24.82
N GLY A 145 16.76 -5.27 -25.54
CA GLY A 145 16.11 -5.95 -26.65
C GLY A 145 14.83 -6.72 -26.29
N PHE A 146 14.36 -6.67 -25.04
CA PHE A 146 13.07 -7.29 -24.69
C PHE A 146 11.93 -6.58 -25.42
N ARG A 147 11.08 -7.35 -26.11
CA ARG A 147 9.93 -6.84 -26.90
C ARG A 147 8.58 -7.36 -26.41
N GLY A 148 8.55 -8.27 -25.44
CA GLY A 148 7.31 -8.79 -24.86
C GLY A 148 6.55 -7.76 -24.00
N PRO A 149 5.36 -8.10 -23.50
CA PRO A 149 4.51 -7.18 -22.75
C PRO A 149 5.10 -6.76 -21.40
N LEU A 150 5.09 -5.45 -21.14
CA LEU A 150 5.57 -4.81 -19.90
C LEU A 150 4.44 -4.00 -19.26
N GLY A 151 3.97 -4.46 -18.10
CA GLY A 151 3.03 -3.75 -17.24
C GLY A 151 3.68 -3.15 -16.00
N PHE A 152 3.17 -2.01 -15.54
CA PHE A 152 3.55 -1.38 -14.28
C PHE A 152 2.31 -1.10 -13.41
N PHE A 153 2.40 -1.35 -12.10
CA PHE A 153 1.39 -0.89 -11.15
C PHE A 153 2.01 -0.06 -10.03
N LEU A 154 1.50 1.15 -9.81
CA LEU A 154 1.93 2.01 -8.70
C LEU A 154 1.00 1.83 -7.48
N HIS A 155 1.56 1.33 -6.38
CA HIS A 155 0.77 1.04 -5.16
C HIS A 155 0.54 2.26 -4.28
N VAL A 156 1.45 3.23 -4.35
CA VAL A 156 1.39 4.51 -3.66
C VAL A 156 0.60 5.54 -4.49
N PRO A 157 0.26 6.72 -3.95
CA PRO A 157 -0.36 7.77 -4.75
C PRO A 157 0.57 8.23 -5.89
N PHE A 158 -0.02 8.87 -6.89
CA PHE A 158 0.72 9.68 -7.87
C PHE A 158 0.44 11.17 -7.62
N VAL A 159 1.29 12.04 -8.15
CA VAL A 159 1.26 13.48 -7.89
C VAL A 159 1.00 14.28 -9.18
N PRO A 160 0.29 15.41 -9.10
CA PRO A 160 0.08 16.28 -10.25
C PRO A 160 1.40 16.93 -10.73
N PRO A 161 1.42 17.47 -11.96
CA PRO A 161 2.63 18.05 -12.56
C PRO A 161 3.32 19.11 -11.69
N SER A 162 2.55 19.98 -11.03
CA SER A 162 3.09 21.07 -10.20
C SER A 162 3.92 20.58 -9.01
N MET A 163 3.69 19.36 -8.54
CA MET A 163 4.52 18.75 -7.49
C MET A 163 5.63 17.89 -8.08
N LEU A 164 5.37 17.16 -9.17
CA LEU A 164 6.40 16.32 -9.79
C LEU A 164 7.58 17.16 -10.32
N GLU A 165 7.31 18.38 -10.78
CA GLU A 165 8.32 19.37 -11.19
C GLU A 165 9.31 19.73 -10.07
N ALA A 166 8.97 19.50 -8.80
CA ALA A 166 9.91 19.74 -7.68
C ALA A 166 11.03 18.70 -7.60
N LEU A 167 10.84 17.51 -8.21
CA LEU A 167 11.89 16.50 -8.30
C LEU A 167 12.79 16.79 -9.50
N PRO A 168 14.11 16.99 -9.32
CA PRO A 168 15.01 17.35 -10.43
C PRO A 168 15.02 16.37 -11.61
N VAL A 169 14.67 15.11 -11.36
CA VAL A 169 14.61 14.02 -12.36
C VAL A 169 13.17 13.58 -12.67
N GLY A 170 12.18 14.43 -12.36
CA GLY A 170 10.77 14.10 -12.54
C GLY A 170 10.41 13.82 -14.00
N ARG A 171 11.02 14.55 -14.95
CA ARG A 171 10.80 14.34 -16.38
C ARG A 171 11.26 12.94 -16.82
N GLU A 172 12.43 12.52 -16.36
CA GLU A 172 13.03 11.22 -16.63
C GLU A 172 12.15 10.09 -16.08
N LEU A 173 11.59 10.23 -14.89
CA LEU A 173 10.68 9.23 -14.32
C LEU A 173 9.39 9.06 -15.12
N VAL A 174 8.79 10.16 -15.59
CA VAL A 174 7.60 10.08 -16.46
C VAL A 174 7.94 9.39 -17.77
N ALA A 175 9.12 9.67 -18.33
CA ALA A 175 9.57 9.02 -19.56
C ALA A 175 9.81 7.52 -19.34
N ASP A 176 10.37 7.13 -18.19
CA ASP A 176 10.58 5.75 -17.80
C ASP A 176 9.26 4.99 -17.63
N LEU A 177 8.24 5.61 -17.02
CA LEU A 177 6.89 5.05 -16.96
C LEU A 177 6.25 4.90 -18.35
N CYS A 178 6.50 5.83 -19.29
CA CYS A 178 6.04 5.72 -20.67
C CYS A 178 6.75 4.61 -21.48
N ALA A 179 7.79 3.97 -20.92
CA ALA A 179 8.45 2.83 -21.57
C ALA A 179 7.71 1.50 -21.39
N TYR A 180 6.79 1.42 -20.42
CA TYR A 180 5.84 0.32 -20.26
C TYR A 180 4.74 0.38 -21.32
N ASP A 181 4.13 -0.77 -21.62
CA ASP A 181 2.98 -0.84 -22.52
C ASP A 181 1.67 -0.54 -21.78
N THR A 182 1.64 -0.85 -20.49
CA THR A 182 0.52 -0.58 -19.58
C THR A 182 1.03 -0.06 -18.24
N ALA A 183 0.43 1.01 -17.72
CA ALA A 183 0.62 1.46 -16.34
C ALA A 183 -0.75 1.64 -15.67
N ALA A 184 -0.91 1.11 -14.46
CA ALA A 184 -2.12 1.35 -13.68
C ALA A 184 -1.81 1.91 -12.30
N PHE A 185 -2.79 2.63 -11.78
CA PHE A 185 -2.73 3.39 -10.54
C PHE A 185 -3.93 3.06 -9.67
N GLN A 186 -3.83 3.34 -8.37
CA GLN A 186 -4.89 3.01 -7.43
C GLN A 186 -6.22 3.73 -7.68
N THR A 187 -6.18 4.96 -8.23
CA THR A 187 -7.36 5.82 -8.40
C THR A 187 -7.32 6.53 -9.75
N GLU A 188 -8.48 7.00 -10.21
CA GLU A 188 -8.58 7.78 -11.45
C GLU A 188 -7.93 9.16 -11.32
N GLU A 189 -7.84 9.71 -10.10
CA GLU A 189 -7.04 10.91 -9.82
C GLU A 189 -5.56 10.65 -10.12
N HIS A 190 -4.99 9.58 -9.55
CA HIS A 190 -3.58 9.24 -9.76
C HIS A 190 -3.26 8.92 -11.24
N ALA A 191 -4.14 8.20 -11.93
CA ALA A 191 -3.97 7.90 -13.35
C ALA A 191 -4.03 9.16 -14.22
N ARG A 192 -4.95 10.09 -13.91
CA ARG A 192 -5.05 11.38 -14.59
C ARG A 192 -3.82 12.24 -14.35
N ASP A 193 -3.36 12.34 -13.10
CA ASP A 193 -2.15 13.09 -12.75
C ASP A 193 -0.94 12.60 -13.55
N PHE A 194 -0.80 11.28 -13.74
CA PHE A 194 0.24 10.73 -14.61
C PHE A 194 0.10 11.14 -16.07
N ARG A 195 -1.11 11.06 -16.63
CA ARG A 195 -1.37 11.47 -18.02
C ARG A 195 -1.10 12.96 -18.22
N ASP A 196 -1.46 13.79 -17.25
CA ASP A 196 -1.20 15.23 -17.24
C ASP A 196 0.31 15.51 -17.15
N CYS A 197 1.04 14.75 -16.32
CA CYS A 197 2.52 14.80 -16.28
C CYS A 197 3.13 14.43 -17.63
N ALA A 198 2.67 13.34 -18.26
CA ALA A 198 3.16 12.93 -19.57
C ALA A 198 2.89 13.99 -20.65
N HIS A 199 1.71 14.59 -20.64
CA HIS A 199 1.36 15.66 -21.57
C HIS A 199 2.22 16.91 -21.35
N ARG A 200 2.21 17.46 -20.13
CA ARG A 200 2.86 18.74 -19.81
C ARG A 200 4.38 18.65 -19.82
N MET A 201 4.93 17.57 -19.28
CA MET A 201 6.38 17.42 -19.17
C MET A 201 6.97 16.87 -20.46
N LEU A 202 6.36 15.87 -21.11
CA LEU A 202 6.97 15.21 -22.28
C LEU A 202 6.41 15.65 -23.63
N GLY A 203 5.33 16.43 -23.65
CA GLY A 203 4.61 16.75 -24.90
C GLY A 203 3.84 15.55 -25.45
N ALA A 204 3.53 14.55 -24.61
CA ALA A 204 2.78 13.38 -25.05
C ALA A 204 1.35 13.76 -25.47
N THR A 205 0.82 13.08 -26.48
CA THR A 205 -0.59 13.20 -26.85
C THR A 205 -1.41 12.23 -26.02
N VAL A 206 -2.39 12.74 -25.26
CA VAL A 206 -3.27 11.93 -24.41
C VAL A 206 -4.66 11.82 -25.06
N ARG A 207 -5.19 10.60 -25.18
CA ARG A 207 -6.53 10.31 -25.71
C ARG A 207 -7.23 9.30 -24.82
N GLY A 208 -8.09 9.78 -23.93
CA GLY A 208 -8.68 8.94 -22.88
C GLY A 208 -7.60 8.35 -21.98
N GLU A 209 -7.55 7.03 -21.88
CA GLU A 209 -6.50 6.30 -21.13
C GLU A 209 -5.19 6.12 -21.90
N TRP A 210 -5.11 6.53 -23.18
CA TRP A 210 -3.93 6.29 -24.00
C TRP A 210 -2.97 7.47 -23.98
N VAL A 211 -1.68 7.18 -23.78
CA VAL A 211 -0.57 8.13 -23.87
C VAL A 211 0.30 7.77 -25.07
N HIS A 212 0.48 8.72 -25.98
CA HIS A 212 1.30 8.56 -27.19
C HIS A 212 2.55 9.44 -27.12
N LEU A 213 3.72 8.81 -27.20
CA LEU A 213 5.02 9.48 -27.11
C LEU A 213 6.03 8.80 -28.03
N ASN A 214 6.69 9.57 -28.91
CA ASN A 214 7.77 9.10 -29.79
C ASN A 214 7.42 7.82 -30.59
N GLY A 215 6.22 7.78 -31.17
CA GLY A 215 5.74 6.63 -31.95
C GLY A 215 5.30 5.41 -31.13
N ARG A 216 5.43 5.46 -29.80
CA ARG A 216 4.91 4.44 -28.87
C ARG A 216 3.58 4.87 -28.28
N SER A 217 2.76 3.88 -27.94
CA SER A 217 1.49 4.08 -27.24
C SER A 217 1.49 3.20 -26.00
N MET A 218 0.99 3.74 -24.90
CA MET A 218 0.78 2.98 -23.66
C MET A 218 -0.56 3.33 -23.05
N ARG A 219 -1.15 2.40 -22.30
CA ARG A 219 -2.41 2.59 -21.60
C ARG A 219 -2.16 2.93 -20.13
N ALA A 220 -2.75 4.03 -19.65
CA ALA A 220 -2.65 4.54 -18.29
C ALA A 220 -4.04 4.69 -17.66
N PHE A 221 -4.36 3.83 -16.69
CA PHE A 221 -5.72 3.71 -16.13
C PHE A 221 -5.75 3.44 -14.62
N ALA A 222 -6.95 3.50 -14.02
CA ALA A 222 -7.16 3.18 -12.62
C ALA A 222 -7.59 1.72 -12.41
N ASP A 223 -6.87 1.03 -11.51
CA ASP A 223 -7.17 -0.34 -11.10
C ASP A 223 -7.04 -0.50 -9.58
N PRO A 224 -8.07 -0.14 -8.80
CA PRO A 224 -7.99 -0.12 -7.34
C PRO A 224 -7.75 -1.51 -6.78
N ILE A 225 -6.68 -1.67 -6.01
CA ILE A 225 -6.34 -2.96 -5.40
C ILE A 225 -7.38 -3.37 -4.35
N GLY A 226 -7.75 -4.65 -4.38
CA GLY A 226 -8.69 -5.27 -3.45
C GLY A 226 -8.05 -6.16 -2.40
N ILE A 227 -8.90 -6.82 -1.61
CA ILE A 227 -8.51 -7.93 -0.73
C ILE A 227 -9.27 -9.21 -1.11
N ASP A 228 -8.80 -10.35 -0.62
CA ASP A 228 -9.63 -11.55 -0.54
C ASP A 228 -10.62 -11.39 0.64
N ALA A 229 -11.72 -10.70 0.36
CA ALA A 229 -12.69 -10.27 1.37
C ALA A 229 -13.39 -11.45 2.04
N GLU A 230 -13.79 -12.45 1.25
CA GLU A 230 -14.47 -13.65 1.74
C GLU A 230 -13.57 -14.46 2.68
N ALA A 231 -12.33 -14.76 2.27
CA ALA A 231 -11.42 -15.51 3.15
C ALA A 231 -11.06 -14.71 4.40
N PHE A 232 -10.96 -13.39 4.31
CA PHE A 232 -10.68 -12.54 5.48
C PHE A 232 -11.86 -12.48 6.45
N HIS A 233 -13.09 -12.44 5.93
CA HIS A 233 -14.30 -12.50 6.74
C HIS A 233 -14.34 -13.81 7.55
N GLN A 234 -14.18 -14.95 6.87
CA GLN A 234 -14.16 -16.27 7.52
C GLN A 234 -13.01 -16.39 8.54
N GLU A 235 -11.85 -15.84 8.24
CA GLU A 235 -10.72 -15.81 9.18
C GLU A 235 -11.05 -14.97 10.42
N ALA A 236 -11.72 -13.83 10.26
CA ALA A 236 -12.16 -12.99 11.38
C ALA A 236 -13.15 -13.74 12.29
N GLU A 237 -14.07 -14.51 11.72
CA GLU A 237 -15.02 -15.34 12.50
C GLU A 237 -14.30 -16.40 13.33
N ARG A 238 -13.32 -17.09 12.74
CA ARG A 238 -12.50 -18.07 13.46
C ARG A 238 -11.63 -17.41 14.53
N ALA A 239 -10.98 -16.30 14.18
CA ALA A 239 -10.06 -15.58 15.05
C ALA A 239 -10.75 -14.89 16.24
N ALA A 240 -12.06 -14.66 16.18
CA ALA A 240 -12.84 -14.22 17.35
C ALA A 240 -12.68 -15.18 18.54
N ASN A 241 -12.40 -16.46 18.26
CA ASN A 241 -12.16 -17.48 19.28
C ASN A 241 -10.69 -17.64 19.71
N ASP A 242 -9.76 -16.91 19.10
CA ASP A 242 -8.33 -16.95 19.45
C ASP A 242 -8.11 -16.47 20.89
N SER A 243 -7.22 -17.15 21.62
CA SER A 243 -6.88 -16.81 23.00
C SER A 243 -6.40 -15.36 23.18
N VAL A 244 -5.67 -14.80 22.21
CA VAL A 244 -5.18 -13.42 22.24
C VAL A 244 -6.34 -12.44 22.12
N VAL A 245 -7.27 -12.71 21.19
CA VAL A 245 -8.44 -11.86 20.94
C VAL A 245 -9.38 -11.90 22.13
N LYS A 246 -9.65 -13.09 22.70
CA LYS A 246 -10.43 -13.25 23.94
C LYS A 246 -9.81 -12.48 25.11
N ARG A 247 -8.51 -12.66 25.37
CA ARG A 247 -7.82 -11.93 26.45
C ARG A 247 -7.90 -10.42 26.26
N LEU A 248 -7.78 -9.93 25.02
CA LEU A 248 -7.97 -8.50 24.79
C LEU A 248 -9.41 -8.10 25.09
N ALA A 249 -10.41 -8.80 24.55
CA ALA A 249 -11.83 -8.52 24.76
C ALA A 249 -12.18 -8.49 26.26
N ASP A 250 -11.74 -9.48 27.04
CA ASP A 250 -11.93 -9.54 28.50
C ASP A 250 -11.31 -8.31 29.18
N SER A 251 -10.10 -7.90 28.75
CA SER A 251 -9.41 -6.73 29.29
C SER A 251 -10.06 -5.38 28.93
N LEU A 252 -11.06 -5.35 28.04
CA LEU A 252 -11.86 -4.15 27.78
C LEU A 252 -12.93 -3.94 28.86
N ALA A 253 -13.28 -4.98 29.63
CA ALA A 253 -14.32 -4.94 30.66
C ALA A 253 -15.64 -4.33 30.15
N GLY A 254 -16.07 -4.75 28.96
CA GLY A 254 -17.31 -4.28 28.31
C GLY A 254 -17.23 -2.91 27.63
N ARG A 255 -16.07 -2.25 27.64
CA ARG A 255 -15.84 -0.95 26.98
C ARG A 255 -15.64 -1.11 25.47
N ALA A 256 -16.01 -0.08 24.71
CA ALA A 256 -15.80 -0.06 23.26
C ALA A 256 -14.30 -0.09 22.90
N LEU A 257 -13.97 -0.61 21.72
CA LEU A 257 -12.62 -0.60 21.16
C LEU A 257 -12.57 0.23 19.88
N ALA A 258 -11.81 1.32 19.91
CA ALA A 258 -11.27 1.92 18.70
C ALA A 258 -9.96 1.20 18.33
N ILE A 259 -9.75 0.93 17.04
CA ILE A 259 -8.56 0.24 16.55
C ILE A 259 -7.94 0.97 15.37
N GLY A 260 -6.62 1.14 15.42
CA GLY A 260 -5.80 1.67 14.33
C GLY A 260 -4.64 0.72 14.08
N VAL A 261 -4.39 0.39 12.82
CA VAL A 261 -3.31 -0.53 12.43
C VAL A 261 -2.60 0.05 11.23
N ASP A 262 -1.35 0.45 11.43
CA ASP A 262 -0.55 1.08 10.39
C ASP A 262 0.92 0.76 10.58
N ARG A 263 1.73 0.81 9.53
CA ARG A 263 3.17 0.92 9.73
C ARG A 263 3.47 2.28 10.36
N MET A 264 4.52 2.35 11.19
CA MET A 264 5.02 3.62 11.68
C MET A 264 5.55 4.44 10.51
N ASP A 265 4.72 5.31 9.94
CA ASP A 265 5.01 6.06 8.72
C ASP A 265 4.30 7.41 8.77
N TYR A 266 4.99 8.47 8.36
CA TYR A 266 4.47 9.84 8.46
C TYR A 266 3.32 10.14 7.51
N SER A 267 3.06 9.26 6.52
CA SER A 267 1.87 9.31 5.68
C SER A 267 0.58 8.96 6.44
N LYS A 268 0.67 8.29 7.60
CA LYS A 268 -0.46 7.66 8.29
C LYS A 268 -1.23 8.55 9.26
N GLY A 269 -0.80 9.81 9.43
CA GLY A 269 -1.50 10.78 10.28
C GLY A 269 -1.60 10.35 11.74
N LEU A 270 -0.64 9.56 12.22
CA LEU A 270 -0.66 8.99 13.58
C LEU A 270 -0.66 10.08 14.68
N PRO A 271 0.13 11.17 14.57
CA PRO A 271 0.05 12.26 15.54
C PRO A 271 -1.35 12.88 15.61
N GLN A 272 -1.95 13.22 14.46
CA GLN A 272 -3.28 13.79 14.36
C GLN A 272 -4.34 12.86 14.96
N ARG A 273 -4.23 11.55 14.70
CA ARG A 273 -5.11 10.54 15.26
C ARG A 273 -5.02 10.45 16.78
N PHE A 274 -3.80 10.49 17.33
CA PHE A 274 -3.59 10.43 18.78
C PHE A 274 -4.12 11.69 19.45
N GLU A 275 -3.88 12.85 18.85
CA GLU A 275 -4.42 14.12 19.33
C GLU A 275 -5.94 14.16 19.28
N ALA A 276 -6.56 13.67 18.21
CA ALA A 276 -8.00 13.53 18.10
C ALA A 276 -8.59 12.66 19.22
N TYR A 277 -7.93 11.54 19.56
CA TYR A 277 -8.36 10.71 20.68
C TYR A 277 -8.27 11.43 22.02
N GLY A 278 -7.26 12.28 22.22
CA GLY A 278 -7.19 13.18 23.37
C GLY A 278 -8.34 14.20 23.40
N ARG A 279 -8.67 14.79 22.24
CA ARG A 279 -9.73 15.81 22.05
C ARG A 279 -11.14 15.24 22.23
N LEU A 280 -11.36 13.96 21.91
CA LEU A 280 -12.62 13.26 22.17
C LEU A 280 -13.08 13.47 23.62
N PHE A 281 -12.19 13.34 24.60
CA PHE A 281 -12.54 13.46 26.02
C PHE A 281 -12.56 14.90 26.57
N GLU A 282 -12.13 15.87 25.77
CA GLU A 282 -12.28 17.30 26.06
C GLU A 282 -13.65 17.78 25.60
N ARG A 283 -14.07 17.35 24.41
CA ARG A 283 -15.34 17.73 23.78
C ARG A 283 -16.51 16.89 24.28
N TYR A 284 -16.28 15.60 24.52
CA TYR A 284 -17.28 14.60 24.89
C TYR A 284 -16.84 13.80 26.13
N PRO A 285 -16.84 14.43 27.32
CA PRO A 285 -16.39 13.78 28.56
C PRO A 285 -17.15 12.51 28.93
N GLU A 286 -18.37 12.32 28.42
CA GLU A 286 -19.20 11.14 28.62
C GLU A 286 -18.53 9.85 28.14
N HIS A 287 -17.61 9.92 27.17
CA HIS A 287 -16.89 8.75 26.65
C HIS A 287 -15.73 8.28 27.54
N ARG A 288 -15.35 9.07 28.56
CA ARG A 288 -14.30 8.67 29.51
C ARG A 288 -14.67 7.35 30.18
N ARG A 289 -13.72 6.41 30.19
CA ARG A 289 -13.90 5.03 30.71
C ARG A 289 -14.91 4.16 29.97
N HIS A 290 -15.42 4.60 28.82
CA HIS A 290 -16.32 3.82 27.97
C HIS A 290 -15.67 3.32 26.67
N VAL A 291 -14.45 3.77 26.36
CA VAL A 291 -13.71 3.38 25.16
C VAL A 291 -12.22 3.18 25.46
N HIS A 292 -11.61 2.21 24.80
CA HIS A 292 -10.16 2.07 24.66
C HIS A 292 -9.76 2.33 23.21
N PHE A 293 -8.56 2.87 22.99
CA PHE A 293 -7.95 2.93 21.67
C PHE A 293 -6.72 2.04 21.63
N LEU A 294 -6.74 1.04 20.75
CA LEU A 294 -5.59 0.20 20.43
C LEU A 294 -4.94 0.66 19.11
N GLN A 295 -3.72 1.17 19.19
CA GLN A 295 -2.88 1.41 18.01
C GLN A 295 -1.82 0.31 17.90
N ILE A 296 -1.88 -0.48 16.83
CA ILE A 296 -0.81 -1.40 16.42
C ILE A 296 0.02 -0.70 15.35
N CYS A 297 1.31 -0.54 15.63
CA CYS A 297 2.21 0.29 14.83
C CYS A 297 3.60 -0.37 14.67
N PRO A 298 3.71 -1.48 13.92
CA PRO A 298 5.00 -2.10 13.66
C PRO A 298 6.01 -1.10 13.12
N ARG A 299 7.24 -1.20 13.64
CA ARG A 299 8.38 -0.39 13.22
C ARG A 299 8.66 -0.59 11.73
N SER A 300 9.04 0.48 11.05
CA SER A 300 9.38 0.46 9.62
C SER A 300 10.51 1.43 9.35
N ARG A 301 11.45 1.05 8.48
CA ARG A 301 12.49 1.94 7.91
C ARG A 301 13.24 2.78 8.96
N GLU A 302 13.69 2.14 10.05
CA GLU A 302 14.37 2.84 11.17
C GLU A 302 15.69 3.53 10.75
N GLU A 303 16.23 3.18 9.58
CA GLU A 303 17.40 3.84 8.99
C GLU A 303 17.12 5.25 8.43
N VAL A 304 15.85 5.62 8.28
CA VAL A 304 15.43 6.95 7.80
C VAL A 304 15.09 7.85 8.99
N ASP A 305 15.70 9.03 9.05
CA ASP A 305 15.60 9.98 10.18
C ASP A 305 14.17 10.38 10.54
N GLU A 306 13.33 10.58 9.54
CA GLU A 306 11.94 11.01 9.71
C GLU A 306 11.08 9.96 10.42
N TYR A 307 11.40 8.67 10.26
CA TYR A 307 10.74 7.59 10.98
C TYR A 307 11.16 7.57 12.46
N ARG A 308 12.42 7.91 12.76
CA ARG A 308 12.92 8.03 14.15
C ARG A 308 12.26 9.21 14.87
N LYS A 309 12.12 10.35 14.21
CA LYS A 309 11.44 11.54 14.75
C LYS A 309 9.96 11.26 15.04
N LEU A 310 9.27 10.61 14.09
CA LEU A 310 7.87 10.21 14.27
C LEU A 310 7.69 9.31 15.51
N ARG A 311 8.58 8.34 15.71
CA ARG A 311 8.52 7.47 16.90
C ARG A 311 8.57 8.26 18.20
N ILE A 312 9.54 9.17 18.32
CA ILE A 312 9.71 10.01 19.52
C ILE A 312 8.45 10.83 19.78
N GLU A 313 7.85 11.38 18.72
CA GLU A 313 6.59 12.11 18.82
C GLU A 313 5.44 11.24 19.31
N LEU A 314 5.26 10.03 18.75
CA LEU A 314 4.19 9.10 19.16
C LEU A 314 4.36 8.62 20.61
N ASP A 315 5.60 8.32 21.03
CA ASP A 315 5.91 7.93 22.40
C ASP A 315 5.53 9.06 23.38
N ARG A 316 5.89 10.31 23.04
CA ARG A 316 5.54 11.51 23.82
C ARG A 316 4.03 11.73 23.89
N LEU A 317 3.34 11.63 22.75
CA LEU A 317 1.88 11.80 22.68
C LEU A 317 1.15 10.73 23.51
N THR A 318 1.59 9.48 23.42
CA THR A 318 1.05 8.36 24.21
C THR A 318 1.20 8.64 25.70
N GLY A 319 2.41 9.04 26.15
CA GLY A 319 2.67 9.37 27.54
C GLY A 319 1.83 10.55 28.04
N ARG A 320 1.70 11.60 27.24
CA ARG A 320 0.87 12.78 27.56
C ARG A 320 -0.60 12.42 27.71
N ILE A 321 -1.16 11.66 26.77
CA ILE A 321 -2.59 11.27 26.77
C ILE A 321 -2.90 10.38 27.97
N ASN A 322 -2.13 9.30 28.15
CA ASN A 322 -2.35 8.37 29.25
C ASN A 322 -2.06 9.03 30.60
N GLY A 323 -1.00 9.83 30.74
CA GLY A 323 -0.70 10.53 31.99
C GLY A 323 -1.80 11.49 32.45
N ARG A 324 -2.59 12.03 31.51
CA ARG A 324 -3.71 12.92 31.81
C ARG A 324 -5.03 12.18 32.08
N LEU A 325 -5.26 11.03 31.43
CA LEU A 325 -6.58 10.40 31.35
C LEU A 325 -6.67 9.04 32.04
N SER A 326 -5.55 8.36 32.30
CA SER A 326 -5.56 7.03 32.89
C SER A 326 -6.14 7.03 34.31
N GLU A 327 -6.85 5.96 34.63
CA GLU A 327 -7.30 5.61 35.98
C GLU A 327 -6.74 4.23 36.37
N PHE A 328 -6.94 3.79 37.62
CA PHE A 328 -6.38 2.52 38.13
C PHE A 328 -6.79 1.29 37.30
N ASP A 329 -7.98 1.32 36.69
CA ASP A 329 -8.56 0.24 35.90
C ASP A 329 -8.71 0.59 34.41
N TRP A 330 -8.18 1.74 33.97
CA TRP A 330 -8.39 2.24 32.61
C TRP A 330 -7.12 2.89 32.03
N THR A 331 -6.49 2.19 31.07
CA THR A 331 -5.49 2.78 30.17
C THR A 331 -6.16 3.15 28.84
N PRO A 332 -6.35 4.45 28.54
CA PRO A 332 -7.17 4.89 27.41
C PRO A 332 -6.52 4.59 26.06
N LEU A 333 -5.21 4.84 25.91
CA LEU A 333 -4.46 4.59 24.67
C LEU A 333 -3.44 3.45 24.87
N ARG A 334 -3.70 2.31 24.23
CA ARG A 334 -2.83 1.14 24.18
C ARG A 334 -2.04 1.17 22.87
N TYR A 335 -0.76 1.50 22.93
CA TYR A 335 0.11 1.61 21.77
C TYR A 335 1.15 0.48 21.73
N SER A 336 1.16 -0.30 20.65
CA SER A 336 2.07 -1.43 20.44
C SER A 336 2.93 -1.22 19.21
N THR A 337 4.25 -1.35 19.36
CA THR A 337 5.22 -1.27 18.24
C THR A 337 5.54 -2.63 17.62
N ARG A 338 4.83 -3.69 18.04
CA ARG A 338 5.04 -5.06 17.56
C ARG A 338 4.05 -5.38 16.44
N ALA A 339 4.53 -6.09 15.42
CA ALA A 339 3.65 -6.67 14.42
C ALA A 339 2.73 -7.72 15.06
N ALA A 340 1.48 -7.77 14.61
CA ALA A 340 0.55 -8.83 14.94
C ALA A 340 0.32 -9.71 13.69
N PRO A 341 0.15 -11.04 13.85
CA PRO A 341 -0.27 -11.90 12.76
C PRO A 341 -1.57 -11.40 12.14
N ARG A 342 -1.70 -11.54 10.81
CA ARG A 342 -2.89 -11.10 10.08
C ARG A 342 -4.18 -11.75 10.59
N SER A 343 -4.14 -13.02 11.02
CA SER A 343 -5.27 -13.72 11.65
C SER A 343 -5.70 -13.05 12.96
N THR A 344 -4.75 -12.72 13.82
CA THR A 344 -5.02 -11.97 15.05
C THR A 344 -5.64 -10.61 14.72
N LEU A 345 -5.10 -9.88 13.74
CA LEU A 345 -5.67 -8.60 13.30
C LEU A 345 -7.13 -8.74 12.83
N ALA A 346 -7.47 -9.80 12.10
CA ALA A 346 -8.84 -10.07 11.66
C ALA A 346 -9.81 -10.17 12.84
N GLY A 347 -9.44 -10.94 13.89
CA GLY A 347 -10.25 -11.04 15.11
C GLY A 347 -10.31 -9.72 15.90
N LEU A 348 -9.22 -8.96 15.95
CA LEU A 348 -9.19 -7.65 16.60
C LEU A 348 -10.06 -6.61 15.88
N TYR A 349 -10.09 -6.61 14.55
CA TYR A 349 -11.00 -5.78 13.77
C TYR A 349 -12.46 -6.14 14.05
N ARG A 350 -12.78 -7.44 14.11
CA ARG A 350 -14.16 -7.92 14.35
C ARG A 350 -14.74 -7.46 15.68
N ILE A 351 -13.94 -7.36 16.73
CA ILE A 351 -14.39 -6.83 18.03
C ILE A 351 -14.28 -5.29 18.14
N GLY A 352 -13.70 -4.64 17.13
CA GLY A 352 -13.52 -3.20 17.09
C GLY A 352 -14.83 -2.46 16.82
N ARG A 353 -15.25 -1.59 17.74
CA ARG A 353 -16.39 -0.69 17.53
C ARG A 353 -16.08 0.39 16.50
N ILE A 354 -14.82 0.83 16.42
CA ILE A 354 -14.38 1.89 15.51
C ILE A 354 -13.08 1.49 14.82
N GLY A 355 -13.07 1.49 13.49
CA GLY A 355 -11.85 1.40 12.68
C GLY A 355 -11.33 2.80 12.37
N LEU A 356 -10.17 3.18 12.91
CA LEU A 356 -9.55 4.48 12.68
C LEU A 356 -8.50 4.40 11.58
N VAL A 357 -8.88 4.78 10.37
CA VAL A 357 -8.01 4.79 9.19
C VAL A 357 -7.86 6.22 8.68
N THR A 358 -6.94 6.96 9.29
CA THR A 358 -6.82 8.42 9.09
C THR A 358 -5.50 8.88 8.44
N PRO A 359 -5.01 8.24 7.34
CA PRO A 359 -3.78 8.67 6.71
C PRO A 359 -3.89 10.07 6.11
N LEU A 360 -2.79 10.84 6.15
CA LEU A 360 -2.68 12.14 5.48
C LEU A 360 -2.67 11.99 3.95
N ARG A 361 -2.11 10.88 3.45
CA ARG A 361 -2.18 10.45 2.05
C ARG A 361 -1.91 8.96 1.98
N ASP A 362 -2.69 8.21 1.21
CA ASP A 362 -2.49 6.77 1.04
C ASP A 362 -2.98 6.32 -0.34
N GLY A 363 -2.20 5.49 -1.03
CA GLY A 363 -2.56 5.02 -2.36
C GLY A 363 -3.91 4.29 -2.37
N MET A 364 -4.18 3.48 -1.35
CA MET A 364 -5.46 2.76 -1.19
C MET A 364 -5.86 2.63 0.28
N ASN A 365 -5.00 2.03 1.10
CA ASN A 365 -5.26 1.55 2.46
C ASN A 365 -6.13 0.28 2.57
N LEU A 366 -5.47 -0.89 2.54
CA LEU A 366 -6.14 -2.18 2.68
C LEU A 366 -6.70 -2.43 4.09
N VAL A 367 -6.20 -1.74 5.12
CA VAL A 367 -6.71 -1.89 6.50
C VAL A 367 -8.16 -1.43 6.59
N ALA A 368 -8.57 -0.41 5.83
CA ALA A 368 -9.98 -0.02 5.73
C ALA A 368 -10.86 -1.16 5.18
N LYS A 369 -10.44 -1.79 4.07
CA LYS A 369 -11.16 -2.90 3.44
C LYS A 369 -11.19 -4.13 4.36
N GLU A 370 -10.08 -4.43 5.03
CA GLU A 370 -9.99 -5.52 6.02
C GLU A 370 -10.89 -5.27 7.23
N PHE A 371 -10.94 -4.04 7.76
CA PHE A 371 -11.81 -3.71 8.88
C PHE A 371 -13.27 -3.97 8.54
N VAL A 372 -13.74 -3.52 7.37
CA VAL A 372 -15.10 -3.76 6.86
C VAL A 372 -15.37 -5.26 6.69
N ALA A 373 -14.46 -5.99 6.04
CA ALA A 373 -14.62 -7.42 5.80
C ALA A 373 -14.67 -8.24 7.11
N ALA A 374 -14.00 -7.81 8.17
CA ALA A 374 -14.00 -8.51 9.46
C ALA A 374 -15.29 -8.36 10.29
N GLN A 375 -16.11 -7.35 10.02
CA GLN A 375 -17.28 -7.03 10.86
C GLN A 375 -18.36 -8.12 10.81
N SER A 376 -19.13 -8.21 11.89
CA SER A 376 -20.37 -9.00 11.95
C SER A 376 -21.53 -8.23 11.33
N ASP A 377 -22.43 -8.92 10.64
CA ASP A 377 -23.65 -8.30 10.10
C ASP A 377 -24.68 -7.96 11.21
N GLU A 378 -24.58 -8.61 12.37
CA GLU A 378 -25.51 -8.41 13.49
C GLU A 378 -25.16 -7.19 14.35
N ASP A 379 -23.87 -6.91 14.52
CA ASP A 379 -23.38 -5.79 15.32
C ASP A 379 -22.06 -5.22 14.76
N PRO A 380 -22.09 -4.58 13.57
CA PRO A 380 -20.88 -4.08 12.93
C PRO A 380 -20.33 -2.82 13.61
N GLY A 381 -19.01 -2.68 13.67
CA GLY A 381 -18.33 -1.43 13.97
C GLY A 381 -18.49 -0.38 12.87
N VAL A 382 -17.92 0.81 13.11
CA VAL A 382 -17.98 1.95 12.20
C VAL A 382 -16.58 2.27 11.69
N LEU A 383 -16.43 2.43 10.38
CA LEU A 383 -15.18 2.87 9.77
C LEU A 383 -15.12 4.41 9.75
N VAL A 384 -14.08 4.98 10.35
CA VAL A 384 -13.69 6.39 10.18
C VAL A 384 -12.51 6.43 9.21
N LEU A 385 -12.69 7.11 8.08
CA LEU A 385 -11.79 7.03 6.94
C LEU A 385 -11.36 8.41 6.46
N SER A 386 -10.06 8.61 6.28
CA SER A 386 -9.53 9.80 5.63
C SER A 386 -9.99 9.92 4.19
N GLN A 387 -10.45 11.10 3.79
CA GLN A 387 -10.71 11.44 2.38
C GLN A 387 -9.46 11.32 1.48
N PHE A 388 -8.26 11.25 2.06
CA PHE A 388 -6.99 11.15 1.34
C PHE A 388 -6.45 9.71 1.24
N ALA A 389 -7.24 8.71 1.64
CA ALA A 389 -6.98 7.31 1.31
C ALA A 389 -7.68 6.94 0.00
N GLY A 390 -7.01 6.23 -0.91
CA GLY A 390 -7.65 5.79 -2.17
C GLY A 390 -8.94 4.99 -1.95
N ALA A 391 -9.05 4.23 -0.85
CA ALA A 391 -10.26 3.51 -0.49
C ALA A 391 -11.48 4.42 -0.27
N ALA A 392 -11.30 5.71 0.02
CA ALA A 392 -12.40 6.65 0.20
C ALA A 392 -13.18 6.93 -1.09
N GLN A 393 -12.59 6.68 -2.26
CA GLN A 393 -13.32 6.77 -3.53
C GLN A 393 -14.38 5.67 -3.67
N GLU A 394 -14.18 4.53 -3.00
CA GLU A 394 -15.12 3.40 -3.01
C GLU A 394 -16.01 3.41 -1.75
N LEU A 395 -15.41 3.58 -0.57
CA LEU A 395 -16.02 3.39 0.75
C LEU A 395 -16.74 4.64 1.27
N THR A 396 -17.64 5.20 0.46
CA THR A 396 -18.30 6.49 0.71
C THR A 396 -19.24 6.50 1.92
N GLU A 397 -19.72 5.35 2.39
CA GLU A 397 -20.61 5.22 3.56
C GLU A 397 -19.85 5.17 4.89
N ALA A 398 -18.50 5.16 4.85
CA ALA A 398 -17.68 5.40 6.02
C ALA A 398 -17.88 6.83 6.54
N LEU A 399 -17.47 7.09 7.78
CA LEU A 399 -17.37 8.47 8.28
C LEU A 399 -16.12 9.10 7.67
N ILE A 400 -16.31 9.77 6.54
CA ILE A 400 -15.24 10.45 5.81
C ILE A 400 -14.80 11.70 6.56
N ILE A 401 -13.51 11.81 6.83
CA ILE A 401 -12.92 12.93 7.57
C ILE A 401 -11.76 13.57 6.80
N ASN A 402 -11.45 14.82 7.17
CA ASN A 402 -10.18 15.44 6.84
C ASN A 402 -9.20 15.22 8.02
N PRO A 403 -8.11 14.46 7.85
CA PRO A 403 -7.21 14.12 8.95
C PRO A 403 -6.36 15.29 9.45
N PHE A 404 -6.35 16.43 8.74
CA PHE A 404 -5.72 17.67 9.21
C PHE A 404 -6.56 18.40 10.27
N ASP A 405 -7.80 17.96 10.50
CA ASP A 405 -8.67 18.45 11.54
C ASP A 405 -8.86 17.36 12.62
N PRO A 406 -8.06 17.38 13.70
CA PRO A 406 -8.24 16.46 14.82
C PRO A 406 -9.59 16.55 15.51
N ASP A 407 -10.28 17.70 15.45
CA ASP A 407 -11.62 17.85 16.02
C ASP A 407 -12.65 17.11 15.15
N ALA A 408 -12.53 17.14 13.82
CA ALA A 408 -13.37 16.34 12.92
C ALA A 408 -13.20 14.83 13.16
N ILE A 409 -11.98 14.35 13.43
CA ILE A 409 -11.75 12.94 13.81
C ILE A 409 -12.43 12.64 15.16
N ALA A 410 -12.34 13.55 16.14
CA ALA A 410 -12.99 13.40 17.44
C ALA A 410 -14.52 13.38 17.33
N ASP A 411 -15.10 14.26 16.52
CA ASP A 411 -16.54 14.33 16.26
C ASP A 411 -17.01 13.05 15.54
N ALA A 412 -16.24 12.52 14.57
CA ALA A 412 -16.53 11.25 13.93
C ALA A 412 -16.45 10.06 14.90
N MET A 413 -15.49 10.04 15.83
CA MET A 413 -15.44 9.03 16.89
C MET A 413 -16.64 9.12 17.82
N HIS A 414 -17.02 10.33 18.24
CA HIS A 414 -18.22 10.52 19.06
C HIS A 414 -19.45 9.97 18.33
N TYR A 415 -19.66 10.37 17.06
CA TYR A 415 -20.78 9.90 16.27
C TYR A 415 -20.77 8.37 16.11
N ALA A 416 -19.62 7.77 15.83
CA ALA A 416 -19.47 6.32 15.75
C ALA A 416 -19.82 5.58 17.06
N LEU A 417 -19.51 6.16 18.23
CA LEU A 417 -19.83 5.57 19.54
C LEU A 417 -21.33 5.61 19.85
N ILE A 418 -22.04 6.65 19.42
CA ILE A 418 -23.48 6.82 19.66
C ILE A 418 -24.36 6.34 18.49
N MET A 419 -23.75 5.88 17.40
CA MET A 419 -24.46 5.51 16.17
C MET A 419 -25.46 4.37 16.44
N PRO A 420 -26.76 4.55 16.12
CA PRO A 420 -27.77 3.53 16.29
C PRO A 420 -27.42 2.25 15.50
N ALA A 421 -27.83 1.10 16.03
CA ALA A 421 -27.54 -0.19 15.41
C ALA A 421 -28.08 -0.32 13.98
N SER A 422 -29.22 0.31 13.67
CA SER A 422 -29.80 0.34 12.32
C SER A 422 -28.88 1.06 11.32
N GLU A 423 -28.37 2.23 11.66
CA GLU A 423 -27.46 3.00 10.80
C GLU A 423 -26.11 2.28 10.63
N ARG A 424 -25.57 1.68 11.70
CA ARG A 424 -24.34 0.89 11.61
C ARG A 424 -24.48 -0.26 10.62
N LYS A 425 -25.60 -0.98 10.67
CA LYS A 425 -25.91 -2.07 9.75
C LYS A 425 -26.07 -1.59 8.31
N GLU A 426 -26.81 -0.50 8.10
CA GLU A 426 -27.00 0.07 6.76
C GLU A 426 -25.67 0.46 6.11
N ARG A 427 -24.84 1.23 6.82
CA ARG A 427 -23.50 1.63 6.35
C ARG A 427 -22.61 0.41 6.10
N HIS A 428 -22.57 -0.52 7.05
CA HIS A 428 -21.75 -1.74 6.92
C HIS A 428 -22.16 -2.56 5.70
N GLN A 429 -23.45 -2.78 5.45
CA GLN A 429 -23.88 -3.57 4.29
C GLN A 429 -23.47 -2.93 2.96
N ALA A 430 -23.63 -1.60 2.84
CA ALA A 430 -23.19 -0.86 1.65
C ALA A 430 -21.66 -0.95 1.46
N LEU A 431 -20.88 -0.80 2.53
CA LEU A 431 -19.42 -0.93 2.48
C LEU A 431 -19.00 -2.37 2.14
N LYS A 432 -19.63 -3.36 2.75
CA LYS A 432 -19.36 -4.79 2.54
C LYS A 432 -19.58 -5.17 1.08
N GLU A 433 -20.71 -4.77 0.48
CA GLU A 433 -20.99 -5.05 -0.93
C GLU A 433 -19.86 -4.56 -1.85
N LYS A 434 -19.36 -3.34 -1.62
CA LYS A 434 -18.27 -2.76 -2.42
C LYS A 434 -16.96 -3.51 -2.22
N VAL A 435 -16.57 -3.79 -0.97
CA VAL A 435 -15.32 -4.52 -0.65
C VAL A 435 -15.34 -5.93 -1.23
N PHE A 436 -16.49 -6.59 -1.24
CA PHE A 436 -16.64 -7.96 -1.77
C PHE A 436 -16.73 -7.99 -3.31
N ARG A 437 -16.99 -6.84 -3.95
CA ARG A 437 -16.97 -6.70 -5.41
C ARG A 437 -15.59 -6.32 -5.95
N THR A 438 -14.83 -5.46 -5.26
CA THR A 438 -13.48 -5.03 -5.70
C THR A 438 -12.39 -5.84 -5.00
N THR A 439 -12.32 -7.12 -5.34
CA THR A 439 -11.39 -8.09 -4.74
C THR A 439 -10.00 -8.06 -5.34
N ALA A 440 -9.03 -8.67 -4.65
CA ALA A 440 -7.67 -8.85 -5.16
C ALA A 440 -7.65 -9.63 -6.50
N GLN A 441 -8.57 -10.59 -6.66
CA GLN A 441 -8.73 -11.35 -7.90
C GLN A 441 -9.19 -10.46 -9.06
N VAL A 442 -10.21 -9.61 -8.83
CA VAL A 442 -10.72 -8.67 -9.84
C VAL A 442 -9.63 -7.71 -10.29
N TYR A 443 -8.84 -7.18 -9.35
CA TYR A 443 -7.65 -6.38 -9.64
C TYR A 443 -6.65 -7.13 -10.55
N CYS A 444 -6.30 -8.37 -10.20
CA CYS A 444 -5.37 -9.16 -11.01
C CYS A 444 -5.92 -9.41 -12.43
N THR A 445 -7.18 -9.83 -12.56
CA THR A 445 -7.80 -10.10 -13.86
C THR A 445 -7.85 -8.85 -14.73
N ARG A 446 -8.32 -7.71 -14.19
CA ARG A 446 -8.42 -6.46 -14.95
C ARG A 446 -7.06 -5.98 -15.47
N PHE A 447 -6.02 -6.06 -14.65
CA PHE A 447 -4.69 -5.67 -15.09
C PHE A 447 -4.16 -6.60 -16.19
N MET A 448 -4.31 -7.92 -16.03
CA MET A 448 -3.85 -8.90 -17.01
C MET A 448 -4.57 -8.77 -18.34
N ASP A 449 -5.89 -8.57 -18.32
CA ASP A 449 -6.70 -8.33 -19.52
C ASP A 449 -6.25 -7.05 -20.24
N ALA A 450 -5.96 -5.98 -19.49
CA ALA A 450 -5.44 -4.74 -20.05
C ALA A 450 -4.07 -4.95 -20.72
N LEU A 451 -3.15 -5.65 -20.05
CA LEU A 451 -1.81 -5.93 -20.59
C LEU A 451 -1.86 -6.77 -21.87
N LEU A 452 -2.72 -7.79 -21.91
CA LEU A 452 -2.94 -8.63 -23.10
C LEU A 452 -3.58 -7.84 -24.25
N SER A 453 -4.56 -6.99 -23.96
CA SER A 453 -5.24 -6.19 -25.01
C SER A 453 -4.29 -5.23 -25.74
N VAL A 454 -3.30 -4.67 -25.03
CA VAL A 454 -2.30 -3.79 -25.64
C VAL A 454 -1.41 -4.57 -26.60
N GLN A 455 -1.06 -5.81 -26.27
CA GLN A 455 -0.27 -6.69 -27.13
C GLN A 455 -1.01 -6.98 -28.45
N GLU A 456 -2.31 -7.32 -28.39
CA GLU A 456 -3.12 -7.60 -29.57
C GLU A 456 -3.20 -6.38 -30.51
N GLN A 457 -3.41 -5.18 -29.94
CA GLN A 457 -3.47 -3.95 -30.72
C GLN A 457 -2.13 -3.57 -31.35
N LEU A 458 -1.02 -3.80 -30.66
CA LEU A 458 0.32 -3.58 -31.22
C LEU A 458 0.63 -4.58 -32.34
N ALA A 459 0.23 -5.85 -32.18
CA ALA A 459 0.39 -6.86 -33.23
C ALA A 459 -0.43 -6.54 -34.49
N GLN A 460 -1.68 -6.10 -34.32
CA GLN A 460 -2.54 -5.69 -35.43
C GLN A 460 -1.97 -4.48 -36.20
N ARG A 461 -1.38 -3.51 -35.49
CA ARG A 461 -0.74 -2.33 -36.12
C ARG A 461 0.57 -2.66 -36.83
N ALA A 462 1.29 -3.71 -36.42
CA ALA A 462 2.51 -4.16 -37.09
C ALA A 462 2.20 -4.97 -38.37
N ALA A 463 1.00 -5.54 -38.46
CA ALA A 463 0.54 -6.32 -39.61
C ALA A 463 -0.17 -5.50 -40.70
N ALA A 464 -0.53 -4.25 -40.40
CA ALA A 464 -1.13 -3.28 -41.33
C ALA A 464 -0.08 -2.29 -41.83
#